data_AF-A0A7S0FSU9-F1
#
_entry.id   AF-A0A7S0FSU9-F1
#
_cell.length_a   1.000
_cell.length_b   1.000
_cell.length_c   1.000
_cell.angle_alpha   90.00
_cell.angle_beta   90.00
_cell.angle_gamma   90.00
#
_symmetry.space_group_name_H-M   'P 1'
#
loop_
_entity.id
_entity.type
_entity.pdbx_description
1 polymer ?
#
loop_
_entity_poly.entity_id
_entity_poly.type
_entity_poly.pdbx_seq_one_letter_code
_entity_poly.pdbx_strand_id
1 'polypeptide(L)'
;LGILIPAMLQMYVMKFVGRVTLVFVGHYDPVPEHIAGAALGTMYSNITGLSVGLGMSLALAPLCAQNVGSGALARNGCVLRQCCRAQAGCLAFALAAALFATPALRALDQPEEVLAPVEKFSLV
;
A
#
# COMPACT_ATOMS: atom_id res chain seq x y z
N LEU A 1 -22.06 -0.20 -15.05
CA LEU A 1 -21.08 0.75 -15.64
C LEU A 1 -20.82 1.99 -14.78
N GLY A 2 -21.85 2.59 -14.15
CA GLY A 2 -21.71 3.88 -13.44
C GLY A 2 -20.72 3.91 -12.27
N ILE A 3 -20.49 2.79 -11.57
CA ILE A 3 -19.54 2.68 -10.44
C ILE A 3 -18.13 2.27 -10.91
N LEU A 4 -18.03 1.71 -12.12
CA LEU A 4 -16.76 1.21 -12.67
C LEU A 4 -15.83 2.36 -13.07
N ILE A 5 -16.38 3.39 -13.72
CA ILE A 5 -15.62 4.56 -14.16
C ILE A 5 -14.93 5.28 -12.99
N PRO A 6 -15.61 5.64 -11.89
CA PRO A 6 -14.94 6.28 -10.75
C PRO A 6 -13.92 5.35 -10.07
N ALA A 7 -14.18 4.05 -9.99
CA ALA A 7 -13.23 3.09 -9.41
C ALA A 7 -11.94 2.97 -10.24
N MET A 8 -12.07 2.91 -11.57
CA MET A 8 -10.91 2.90 -12.48
C MET A 8 -10.13 4.21 -12.39
N LEU A 9 -10.83 5.35 -12.40
CA LEU A 9 -10.21 6.67 -12.27
C LEU A 9 -9.42 6.79 -10.96
N GLN A 10 -10.00 6.35 -9.82
CA GLN A 10 -9.31 6.34 -8.53
C GLN A 10 -8.01 5.53 -8.60
N MET A 11 -8.04 4.35 -9.22
CA MET A 11 -6.85 3.51 -9.34
C MET A 11 -5.77 4.16 -10.22
N TYR A 12 -6.16 4.79 -11.34
CA TYR A 12 -5.24 5.52 -12.21
C TYR A 12 -4.60 6.71 -11.51
N VAL A 13 -5.38 7.51 -10.78
CA VAL A 13 -4.85 8.66 -10.02
C VAL A 13 -3.87 8.19 -8.95
N MET A 14 -4.19 7.15 -8.19
CA MET A 14 -3.30 6.55 -7.20
C MET A 14 -1.96 6.10 -7.81
N LYS A 15 -2.00 5.42 -8.96
CA LYS A 15 -0.78 4.98 -9.65
C LYS A 15 0.01 6.14 -10.25
N PHE A 16 -0.69 7.16 -10.75
CA PHE A 16 -0.06 8.35 -11.32
C PHE A 16 0.74 9.11 -10.26
N VAL A 17 0.19 9.32 -9.07
CA VAL A 17 0.89 9.97 -7.95
C VAL A 17 2.18 9.22 -7.62
N GLY A 18 2.15 7.89 -7.50
CA GLY A 18 3.36 7.10 -7.23
C GLY A 18 4.43 7.23 -8.32
N ARG A 19 4.03 7.34 -9.59
CA ARG A 19 4.98 7.58 -10.70
C ARG A 19 5.58 8.97 -10.67
N VAL A 20 4.76 10.00 -10.41
CA VAL A 20 5.21 11.38 -10.32
C VAL A 20 6.21 11.55 -9.17
N THR A 21 5.96 10.94 -8.00
CA THR A 21 6.91 10.94 -6.88
C THR A 21 8.26 10.35 -7.29
N LEU A 22 8.29 9.23 -8.02
CA LEU A 22 9.53 8.61 -8.47
C LEU A 22 10.29 9.50 -9.49
N VAL A 23 9.56 10.19 -10.39
CA VAL A 23 10.15 11.16 -11.32
C VAL A 23 10.78 12.34 -10.57
N PHE A 24 10.12 12.84 -9.52
CA PHE A 24 10.69 13.90 -8.68
C PHE A 24 11.94 13.43 -7.94
N VAL A 25 11.95 12.21 -7.39
CA VAL A 25 13.16 11.64 -6.75
C VAL A 25 14.32 11.60 -7.75
N GLY A 26 14.09 11.11 -8.97
CA GLY A 26 15.14 11.06 -10.00
C GLY A 26 15.59 12.42 -10.53
N HIS A 27 14.79 13.49 -10.35
CA HIS A 27 15.19 14.85 -10.72
C HIS A 27 16.05 15.53 -9.64
N TYR A 28 15.74 15.30 -8.36
CA TYR A 28 16.46 15.91 -7.23
C TYR A 28 17.73 15.16 -6.83
N ASP A 29 17.79 13.85 -7.07
CA ASP A 29 18.98 13.03 -6.81
C ASP A 29 19.23 12.06 -7.98
N PRO A 30 20.05 12.45 -8.98
CA PRO A 30 20.27 11.66 -10.19
C PRO A 30 21.19 10.45 -9.97
N VAL A 31 21.62 10.18 -8.72
CA VAL A 31 22.43 9.00 -8.41
C VAL A 31 21.59 7.74 -8.67
N PRO A 32 22.05 6.81 -9.54
CA PRO A 32 21.28 5.64 -9.94
C PRO A 32 20.83 4.77 -8.74
N GLU A 33 21.65 4.71 -7.69
CA GLU A 33 21.38 3.96 -6.46
C GLU A 33 20.19 4.51 -5.67
N HIS A 34 20.04 5.83 -5.61
CA HIS A 34 18.95 6.49 -4.88
C HIS A 34 17.61 6.29 -5.58
N ILE A 35 17.60 6.33 -6.91
CA ILE A 35 16.41 6.05 -7.74
C ILE A 35 16.02 4.57 -7.62
N ALA A 36 17.00 3.66 -7.71
CA ALA A 36 16.77 2.23 -7.52
C ALA A 36 16.20 1.96 -6.13
N GLY A 37 16.76 2.56 -5.08
CA GLY A 37 16.32 2.42 -3.70
C GLY A 37 14.91 2.93 -3.47
N ALA A 38 14.57 4.11 -4.01
CA ALA A 38 13.22 4.65 -3.92
C ALA A 38 12.19 3.78 -4.68
N ALA A 39 12.54 3.27 -5.86
CA ALA A 39 11.68 2.36 -6.61
C ALA A 39 11.44 1.03 -5.87
N LEU A 40 12.51 0.45 -5.30
CA LEU A 40 12.47 -0.79 -4.53
C LEU A 40 11.70 -0.65 -3.22
N GLY A 41 11.95 0.42 -2.46
CA GLY A 41 11.18 0.74 -1.24
C GLY A 41 9.70 0.93 -1.55
N THR A 42 9.38 1.68 -2.61
CA THR A 42 7.99 1.84 -3.07
C THR A 42 7.36 0.51 -3.45
N MET A 43 8.07 -0.36 -4.16
CA MET A 43 7.56 -1.69 -4.52
C MET A 43 7.35 -2.57 -3.28
N TYR A 44 8.29 -2.56 -2.35
CA TYR A 44 8.21 -3.32 -1.10
C TYR A 44 7.00 -2.88 -0.27
N SER A 45 6.85 -1.58 -0.01
CA SER A 45 5.69 -1.02 0.73
C SER A 45 4.36 -1.28 0.02
N ASN A 46 4.35 -1.29 -1.32
CA ASN A 46 3.16 -1.63 -2.09
C ASN A 46 2.74 -3.10 -1.90
N ILE A 47 3.69 -4.03 -1.82
CA ILE A 47 3.42 -5.46 -1.65
C ILE A 47 3.02 -5.77 -0.21
N THR A 48 3.83 -5.33 0.76
CA THR A 48 3.67 -5.70 2.17
C THR A 48 2.53 -4.93 2.86
N GLY A 49 2.32 -3.66 2.50
CA GLY A 49 1.30 -2.81 3.10
C GLY A 49 0.07 -2.62 2.21
N LEU A 50 0.25 -1.91 1.09
CA LEU A 50 -0.89 -1.43 0.29
C LEU A 50 -1.74 -2.58 -0.24
N SER A 51 -1.13 -3.66 -0.75
CA SER A 51 -1.86 -4.79 -1.31
C SER A 51 -2.68 -5.53 -0.25
N VAL A 52 -2.13 -5.71 0.96
CA VAL A 52 -2.81 -6.36 2.08
C VAL A 52 -3.99 -5.51 2.57
N GLY A 53 -3.79 -4.21 2.74
CA GLY A 53 -4.85 -3.28 3.16
C GLY A 53 -5.98 -3.13 2.12
N LEU A 54 -5.62 -3.07 0.82
CA LEU A 54 -6.60 -3.06 -0.27
C LEU A 54 -7.40 -4.36 -0.31
N GLY A 55 -6.75 -5.51 -0.12
CA GLY A 55 -7.42 -6.82 -0.04
C GLY A 55 -8.51 -6.86 1.04
N MET A 56 -8.20 -6.35 2.24
CA MET A 56 -9.19 -6.28 3.33
C MET A 56 -10.31 -5.29 3.05
N SER A 57 -10.01 -4.17 2.39
CA SER A 57 -11.00 -3.16 2.00
C SER A 57 -11.97 -3.69 0.93
N LEU A 58 -11.50 -4.54 0.01
CA LEU A 58 -12.32 -5.18 -1.02
C LEU A 58 -13.37 -6.14 -0.45
N ALA A 59 -13.12 -6.73 0.74
CA ALA A 59 -14.08 -7.60 1.41
C ALA A 59 -15.30 -6.86 1.98
N LEU A 60 -15.23 -5.54 2.13
CA LEU A 60 -16.25 -4.71 2.77
C LEU A 60 -17.51 -4.58 1.90
N ALA A 61 -17.33 -4.38 0.59
CA ALA A 61 -18.43 -4.27 -0.38
C ALA A 61 -19.34 -5.52 -0.42
N PRO A 62 -18.81 -6.76 -0.56
CA PRO A 62 -19.66 -7.95 -0.54
C PRO A 62 -20.33 -8.19 0.81
N LEU A 63 -19.68 -7.90 1.95
CA LEU A 63 -20.31 -8.03 3.27
C LEU A 63 -21.48 -7.04 3.47
N CYS A 64 -21.31 -5.79 3.01
CA CYS A 64 -22.38 -4.81 3.01
C CYS A 64 -23.53 -5.23 2.08
N ALA A 65 -23.23 -5.76 0.88
CA ALA A 65 -24.23 -6.27 -0.04
C ALA A 65 -25.03 -7.44 0.57
N GLN A 66 -24.38 -8.34 1.29
CA GLN A 66 -25.03 -9.44 2.00
C GLN A 66 -25.98 -8.94 3.10
N ASN A 67 -25.55 -7.97 3.92
CA ASN A 67 -26.40 -7.38 4.96
C ASN A 67 -27.60 -6.62 4.40
N VAL A 68 -27.43 -5.95 3.25
CA VAL A 68 -28.55 -5.31 2.52
C VAL A 68 -29.54 -6.38 2.04
N GLY A 69 -29.04 -7.47 1.45
CA GLY A 69 -29.87 -8.60 0.99
C GLY A 69 -30.63 -9.31 2.10
N SER A 70 -30.09 -9.34 3.32
CA SER A 70 -30.74 -9.94 4.50
C SER A 70 -31.63 -8.96 5.29
N GLY A 71 -31.79 -7.72 4.83
CA GLY A 71 -32.54 -6.67 5.54
C GLY A 71 -31.88 -6.16 6.83
N ALA A 72 -30.63 -6.55 7.12
CA ALA A 72 -29.92 -6.26 8.36
C ALA A 72 -29.02 -5.03 8.26
N LEU A 73 -29.55 -3.90 7.78
CA LEU A 73 -28.81 -2.66 7.54
C LEU A 73 -28.09 -2.12 8.78
N ALA A 74 -28.66 -2.32 9.97
CA ALA A 74 -28.07 -1.91 11.25
C ALA A 74 -26.69 -2.57 11.50
N ARG A 75 -26.41 -3.72 10.86
CA ARG A 75 -25.16 -4.47 11.03
C ARG A 75 -24.00 -3.90 10.19
N ASN A 76 -24.28 -3.02 9.22
CA ASN A 76 -23.26 -2.40 8.38
C ASN A 76 -22.26 -1.55 9.19
N GLY A 77 -22.72 -0.86 10.23
CA GLY A 77 -21.84 -0.11 11.12
C GLY A 77 -20.86 -1.00 11.89
N CYS A 78 -21.30 -2.21 12.27
CA CYS A 78 -20.45 -3.19 12.94
C CYS A 78 -19.38 -3.75 11.98
N VAL A 79 -19.77 -4.10 10.75
CA VAL A 79 -18.85 -4.55 9.69
C VAL A 79 -17.80 -3.48 9.39
N LEU A 80 -18.20 -2.21 9.25
CA LEU A 80 -17.28 -1.12 9.02
C LEU A 80 -16.26 -0.98 10.16
N ARG A 81 -16.72 -1.04 11.42
CA ARG A 81 -15.83 -0.97 12.59
C ARG A 81 -14.86 -2.16 12.64
N GLN A 82 -15.32 -3.35 12.26
CA GLN A 82 -14.47 -4.53 12.19
C GLN A 82 -13.42 -4.43 11.08
N CYS A 83 -13.80 -3.91 9.91
CA CYS A 83 -12.84 -3.60 8.84
C CYS A 83 -11.83 -2.54 9.28
N CYS A 84 -12.24 -1.46 9.98
CA CYS A 84 -11.30 -0.48 10.52
C CYS A 84 -10.30 -1.11 11.52
N ARG A 85 -10.77 -2.00 12.40
CA ARG A 85 -9.89 -2.75 13.31
C ARG A 85 -8.92 -3.66 12.56
N ALA A 86 -9.40 -4.34 11.53
CA ALA A 86 -8.55 -5.18 10.68
C ALA A 86 -7.50 -4.34 9.93
N GLN A 87 -7.90 -3.17 9.41
CA GLN A 87 -7.00 -2.24 8.73
C GLN A 87 -5.89 -1.73 9.66
N ALA A 88 -6.21 -1.45 10.93
CA ALA A 88 -5.21 -1.10 11.93
C ALA A 88 -4.20 -2.23 12.18
N GLY A 89 -4.66 -3.48 12.17
CA GLY A 89 -3.79 -4.66 12.23
C GLY A 89 -2.90 -4.79 10.99
N CYS A 90 -3.45 -4.58 9.79
CA CYS A 90 -2.67 -4.56 8.55
C CYS A 90 -1.63 -3.42 8.54
N LEU A 91 -1.95 -2.26 9.11
CA LEU A 91 -1.01 -1.16 9.24
C LEU A 91 0.14 -1.51 10.20
N ALA A 92 -0.16 -2.14 11.34
CA ALA A 92 0.87 -2.61 12.27
C ALA A 92 1.78 -3.66 11.60
N PHE A 93 1.21 -4.56 10.80
CA PHE A 93 1.98 -5.52 9.99
C PHE A 93 2.85 -4.81 8.95
N ALA A 94 2.29 -3.86 8.21
CA ALA A 94 3.04 -3.08 7.21
C ALA A 94 4.19 -2.30 7.85
N LEU A 95 3.98 -1.71 9.02
CA LEU A 95 5.02 -1.01 9.78
C LEU A 95 6.12 -1.97 10.22
N ALA A 96 5.75 -3.14 10.78
CA ALA A 96 6.73 -4.16 11.13
C ALA A 96 7.52 -4.61 9.90
N ALA A 97 6.84 -4.88 8.78
CA ALA A 97 7.49 -5.25 7.53
C ALA A 97 8.44 -4.16 7.01
N ALA A 98 8.08 -2.88 7.15
CA ALA A 98 8.93 -1.74 6.81
C ALA A 98 10.18 -1.65 7.70
N LEU A 99 10.03 -1.88 9.01
CA LEU A 99 11.18 -1.93 9.94
C LEU A 99 12.14 -3.09 9.64
N PHE A 100 11.62 -4.21 9.11
CA PHE A 100 12.41 -5.34 8.66
C PHE A 100 12.78 -5.28 7.16
N ALA A 101 12.54 -4.17 6.46
CA ALA A 101 12.84 -4.05 5.04
C ALA A 101 14.36 -4.20 4.79
N THR A 102 15.19 -3.49 5.53
CA THR A 102 16.66 -3.52 5.40
C THR A 102 17.26 -4.92 5.55
N PRO A 103 16.97 -5.71 6.61
CA PRO A 103 17.49 -7.07 6.71
C PRO A 103 16.90 -8.03 5.66
N ALA A 104 15.65 -7.84 5.23
CA ALA A 104 15.04 -8.67 4.19
C ALA A 104 15.70 -8.43 2.82
N LEU A 105 15.96 -7.16 2.47
CA LEU A 105 16.62 -6.75 1.23
C LEU A 105 18.11 -7.12 1.24
N ARG A 106 18.77 -7.06 2.40
CA ARG A 106 20.14 -7.57 2.59
C ARG A 106 20.24 -9.08 2.39
N ALA A 107 19.23 -9.85 2.81
CA ALA A 107 19.16 -11.30 2.56
C ALA A 107 18.93 -11.65 1.09
N LEU A 108 18.42 -10.70 0.29
CA LEU A 108 18.24 -10.81 -1.15
C LEU A 108 19.48 -10.37 -1.96
N ASP A 109 20.62 -10.18 -1.28
CA ASP A 109 21.91 -9.79 -1.90
C ASP A 109 21.84 -8.45 -2.66
N GLN A 110 21.02 -7.51 -2.17
CA GLN A 110 21.00 -6.16 -2.73
C GLN A 110 22.25 -5.37 -2.32
N PRO A 111 22.82 -4.58 -3.25
CA PRO A 111 24.01 -3.77 -2.97
C PRO A 111 23.74 -2.77 -1.85
N GLU A 112 24.68 -2.65 -0.90
CA GLU A 112 24.55 -1.79 0.30
C GLU A 112 24.31 -0.31 -0.03
N GLU A 113 24.77 0.14 -1.19
CA GLU A 113 24.55 1.47 -1.74
C GLU A 113 23.06 1.80 -1.96
N VAL A 114 22.24 0.79 -2.25
CA VAL A 114 20.79 0.93 -2.48
C VAL A 114 19.99 0.77 -1.19
N LEU A 115 20.56 0.15 -0.15
CA LEU A 115 19.91 -0.12 1.14
C LEU A 115 19.73 1.16 2.00
N ALA A 116 20.69 2.08 1.98
CA ALA A 116 20.62 3.33 2.75
C ALA A 116 19.46 4.28 2.31
N PRO A 117 19.19 4.45 1.00
CA PRO A 117 17.99 5.15 0.53
C PRO A 117 16.68 4.42 0.89
N VAL A 118 16.64 3.07 0.84
CA VAL A 118 15.40 2.31 1.09
C VAL A 118 14.88 2.52 2.50
N GLU A 119 15.74 2.59 3.52
CA GLU A 119 15.32 2.85 4.90
C GLU A 119 14.61 4.21 5.04
N LYS A 120 15.10 5.24 4.34
CA LYS A 120 14.48 6.58 4.33
C LYS A 120 13.14 6.61 3.58
N PHE A 121 13.03 5.90 2.47
CA PHE A 121 11.82 5.91 1.64
C PHE A 121 10.78 4.86 2.04
N SER A 122 11.14 3.82 2.81
CA SER A 122 10.20 2.79 3.27
C SER A 122 9.28 3.26 4.40
N LEU A 123 9.60 4.37 5.06
CA LEU A 123 8.80 5.00 6.13
C LEU A 123 7.81 6.06 5.63
N VAL A 124 7.78 6.34 4.32
CA VAL A 124 6.82 7.24 3.66
C VAL A 124 5.65 6.43 3.10
#